data_AF-A0A5V8XJN9-F1
#
_entry.id   AF-A0A5V8XJN9-F1
#
_cell.length_a   1.000
_cell.length_b   1.000
_cell.length_c   1.000
_cell.angle_alpha   90.00
_cell.angle_beta   90.00
_cell.angle_gamma   90.00
#
_symmetry.space_group_name_H-M   'P 1'
#
loop_
_entity.id
_entity.type
_entity.pdbx_description
1 polymer ?
#
loop_
_entity_poly.entity_id
_entity_poly.type
_entity_poly.pdbx_seq_one_letter_code
_entity_poly.pdbx_strand_id
1 'polypeptide(L)' 'MKKVIFSLALGTFGLGMAEFGIMGVLTELARDVGITIPAAGHMISFYAFGVVLGAPVMALFSSRFSLK' A
#
# COMPACT_ATOMS: atom_id res chain seq x y z
N MET A 1 -19.64 2.54 18.09
CA MET A 1 -18.22 2.78 17.70
C MET A 1 -18.01 4.29 17.54
N LYS A 2 -16.87 4.85 17.98
CA LYS A 2 -16.58 6.28 17.79
C LYS A 2 -16.52 6.57 16.28
N LYS A 3 -17.16 7.66 15.81
CA LYS A 3 -17.20 8.05 14.38
C LYS A 3 -15.80 8.07 13.73
N VAL A 4 -14.80 8.51 14.49
CA VAL A 4 -13.38 8.53 14.10
C VAL A 4 -12.85 7.15 13.71
N ILE A 5 -13.15 6.10 14.48
CA ILE A 5 -12.67 4.74 14.21
C ILE A 5 -13.28 4.21 12.91
N PHE A 6 -14.56 4.51 12.66
CA PHE A 6 -15.21 4.12 11.41
C PHE A 6 -14.61 4.84 10.21
N SER A 7 -14.34 6.14 10.31
CA SER A 7 -13.67 6.91 9.25
C SER A 7 -12.25 6.40 8.99
N LEU A 8 -11.48 6.10 10.04
CA LEU A 8 -10.15 5.52 9.92
C LEU A 8 -10.20 4.14 9.26
N ALA A 9 -11.11 3.28 9.69
CA ALA A 9 -11.29 1.94 9.12
C ALA A 9 -11.66 1.99 7.64
N LEU A 10 -12.55 2.90 7.23
CA LEU A 10 -12.93 3.06 5.83
C LEU A 10 -11.73 3.55 4.98
N GLY A 11 -10.96 4.51 5.52
CA GLY A 11 -9.75 5.00 4.87
C GLY A 11 -8.67 3.92 4.71
N THR A 12 -8.36 3.19 5.78
CA THR A 12 -7.36 2.11 5.73
C THR A 12 -7.83 0.93 4.89
N PHE A 13 -9.14 0.65 4.84
CA PHE A 13 -9.71 -0.36 3.96
C PHE A 13 -9.52 0.01 2.49
N GLY A 14 -9.90 1.23 2.10
CA GLY A 14 -9.73 1.71 0.72
C GLY A 14 -8.26 1.74 0.30
N LEU A 15 -7.37 2.19 1.19
CA LEU A 15 -5.92 2.16 0.98
C LEU A 15 -5.44 0.72 0.74
N GLY A 16 -5.80 -0.23 1.60
CA GLY A 16 -5.43 -1.63 1.44
C GLY A 16 -5.95 -2.25 0.14
N MET A 17 -7.17 -1.91 -0.27
CA MET A 17 -7.71 -2.39 -1.54
C MET A 17 -6.89 -1.90 -2.75
N ALA A 18 -6.49 -0.62 -2.73
CA ALA A 18 -5.69 -0.03 -3.81
C ALA A 18 -4.27 -0.62 -3.88
N GLU A 19 -3.64 -0.87 -2.73
CA GLU A 19 -2.25 -1.32 -2.67
C GLU A 19 -2.09 -2.83 -2.90
N PHE A 20 -3.01 -3.64 -2.38
CA PHE A 20 -2.92 -5.10 -2.46
C PHE A 20 -3.72 -5.70 -3.63
N GLY A 21 -4.63 -4.94 -4.24
CA GLY A 21 -5.45 -5.41 -5.36
C GLY A 21 -4.64 -5.88 -6.57
N ILE A 22 -3.52 -5.22 -6.87
CA ILE A 22 -2.65 -5.57 -8.01
C ILE A 22 -2.04 -6.97 -7.88
N MET A 23 -1.86 -7.47 -6.65
CA MET A 23 -1.29 -8.80 -6.41
C MET A 23 -2.23 -9.91 -6.87
N GLY A 24 -3.55 -9.65 -6.84
CA GLY A 24 -4.57 -10.60 -7.30
C GLY A 24 -4.65 -10.73 -8.82
N VAL A 25 -4.19 -9.73 -9.57
CA VAL A 25 -4.23 -9.70 -11.04
C VAL A 25 -2.83 -9.68 -11.66
N LEU A 26 -1.80 -9.97 -10.87
CA LEU A 26 -0.40 -9.86 -11.29
C LEU A 26 -0.08 -10.73 -12.51
N THR A 27 -0.69 -11.92 -12.58
CA THR A 27 -0.46 -12.89 -13.65
C THR A 27 -1.06 -12.40 -14.97
N GLU A 28 -2.28 -11.86 -14.92
CA GLU A 28 -2.97 -11.23 -16.05
C GLU A 28 -2.20 -10.00 -16.52
N LEU A 29 -1.78 -9.12 -15.59
CA LEU A 29 -0.95 -7.95 -15.90
C LEU A 29 0.34 -8.36 -16.63
N ALA A 30 1.03 -9.41 -16.15
CA ALA A 30 2.26 -9.89 -16.76
C ALA A 30 2.01 -10.39 -18.20
N ARG A 31 0.89 -11.09 -18.43
CA ARG A 31 0.48 -11.57 -19.77
C ARG A 31 0.16 -10.41 -20.71
N ASP A 32 -0.61 -9.44 -20.25
CA ASP A 32 -1.08 -8.31 -21.07
C ASP A 32 0.07 -7.37 -21.48
N VAL A 33 1.04 -7.18 -20.60
CA VAL A 33 2.24 -6.36 -20.85
C VAL A 33 3.36 -7.16 -21.54
N GLY A 34 3.21 -8.49 -21.66
CA GLY A 34 4.19 -9.36 -22.31
C GLY A 34 5.49 -9.56 -21.52
N ILE A 35 5.44 -9.43 -20.19
CA ILE A 35 6.59 -9.63 -19.29
C ILE A 35 6.46 -10.95 -18.52
N THR A 36 7.58 -11.42 -17.96
CA THR A 36 7.56 -12.63 -17.12
C THR A 36 6.95 -12.33 -15.75
N ILE A 37 6.33 -13.34 -15.12
CA ILE A 37 5.75 -13.20 -13.76
C ILE A 37 6.80 -12.72 -12.74
N PRO A 38 8.04 -13.24 -12.71
CA PRO A 38 9.07 -12.71 -11.81
C PRO A 38 9.39 -11.24 -12.05
N ALA A 39 9.40 -10.78 -13.30
CA ALA A 39 9.62 -9.37 -13.62
C ALA A 39 8.47 -8.48 -13.12
N ALA A 40 7.22 -8.90 -13.30
CA ALA A 40 6.06 -8.21 -12.72
C ALA A 40 6.12 -8.18 -11.18
N GLY A 41 6.63 -9.24 -10.56
CA GLY A 41 6.83 -9.33 -9.12
C GLY A 41 7.75 -8.25 -8.53
N HIS A 42 8.70 -7.72 -9.31
CA HIS A 42 9.56 -6.62 -8.84
C HIS A 42 8.77 -5.36 -8.49
N MET A 43 7.60 -5.13 -9.10
CA MET A 43 6.73 -4.00 -8.73
C MET A 43 6.31 -4.08 -7.26
N ILE A 44 5.99 -5.28 -6.77
CA ILE A 44 5.64 -5.52 -5.37
C ILE A 44 6.85 -5.28 -4.47
N SER A 45 8.04 -5.72 -4.88
CA SER A 45 9.28 -5.49 -4.13
C SER A 45 9.61 -3.99 -4.00
N PHE A 46 9.48 -3.22 -5.08
CA PHE A 46 9.69 -1.76 -5.04
C PHE A 46 8.66 -1.06 -4.14
N TYR A 47 7.40 -1.48 -4.20
CA TYR A 47 6.37 -0.97 -3.29
C TYR A 47 6.71 -1.28 -1.83
N ALA A 48 7.07 -2.53 -1.51
CA ALA A 48 7.44 -2.95 -0.15
C ALA A 48 8.64 -2.15 0.37
N PHE A 49 9.64 -1.89 -0.48
CA PHE A 49 10.77 -1.03 -0.14
C PHE A 49 10.32 0.41 0.19
N GLY A 50 9.42 0.97 -0.61
CA GLY A 50 8.80 2.27 -0.35
C GLY A 50 8.07 2.31 1.00
N VAL A 51 7.32 1.26 1.35
CA VAL A 51 6.61 1.17 2.65
C VAL A 51 7.59 1.06 3.83
N VAL A 52 8.62 0.22 3.70
CA VAL A 52 9.64 0.01 4.75
C VAL A 52 10.37 1.31 5.08
N LEU A 53 10.62 2.16 4.10
CA LEU A 53 11.24 3.47 4.33
C LEU A 53 10.22 4.54 4.71
N GLY A 54 9.09 4.58 3.99
CA GLY A 54 8.08 5.62 4.11
C GLY A 54 7.35 5.59 5.44
N ALA A 55 7.00 4.42 5.97
CA ALA A 55 6.25 4.32 7.22
C ALA A 55 7.05 4.83 8.43
N PRO A 56 8.33 4.43 8.65
CA PRO A 56 9.15 5.01 9.72
C PRO A 56 9.37 6.52 9.54
N VAL A 57 9.65 6.98 8.33
CA VAL A 57 9.83 8.41 8.04
C VAL A 57 8.56 9.17 8.41
N MET A 58 7.39 8.72 7.94
CA MET A 58 6.12 9.35 8.27
C MET A 58 5.79 9.28 9.76
N ALA A 59 6.11 8.18 10.45
CA ALA A 59 5.93 8.08 11.90
C ALA A 59 6.77 9.12 12.66
N LEU A 60 8.03 9.31 12.26
CA LEU A 60 8.92 10.31 12.84
C LEU A 60 8.40 11.73 12.58
N PHE A 61 7.99 12.05 11.35
CA PHE A 61 7.43 13.37 11.02
C PHE A 61 6.10 13.63 11.72
N SER A 62 5.20 12.64 11.75
CA SER A 62 3.88 12.74 12.38
C SER A 62 3.97 12.96 13.90
N SER A 63 5.01 12.43 14.56
CA SER A 63 5.25 12.65 16.00
C SER A 63 5.39 14.13 16.39
N ARG A 64 5.70 15.01 15.43
CA ARG A 64 5.82 16.46 15.63
C ARG A 64 4.47 17.18 15.62
N PHE A 65 3.41 16.52 15.14
CA PHE A 65 2.06 17.07 15.08
C PHE A 65 1.21 16.47 16.21
N SER A 66 0.69 17.34 17.08
CA SER A 66 -0.23 16.90 18.14
C SER A 66 -1.57 16.49 17.51
N LEU A 67 -1.91 15.20 17.62
CA LEU A 67 -3.23 14.68 17.29
C LEU A 67 -4.23 15.17 18.34
N LYS A 68 -4.77 16.38 18.15
CA LYS A 68 -5.87 16.94 18.95
C LYS A 68 -7.22 16.34 18.55
#